data_AF-A0A1B9LHP8-F1
#
_entry.id   AF-A0A1B9LHP8-F1
#
_cell.length_a   1.000
_cell.length_b   1.000
_cell.length_c   1.000
_cell.angle_alpha   90.00
_cell.angle_beta   90.00
_cell.angle_gamma   90.00
#
_symmetry.space_group_name_H-M   'P 1'
#
loop_
_entity.id
_entity.type
_entity.pdbx_description
1 polymer ?
#
loop_
_entity_poly.entity_id
_entity_poly.type
_entity_poly.pdbx_seq_one_letter_code
_entity_poly.pdbx_strand_id
1 'polypeptide(L)'
;MFKTDKLKTCYQNEYSSTMCILDSYRYYHDILSQKLVSLAEKNPTVNENIDIIDKEINQICLTFPPPVYLDELADFTHKITECLVDQMKQKIDKLDEELDK
;
A
#
# COMPACT_ATOMS: atom_id res chain seq x y z
N MET A 1 0.26 1.04 19.43
CA MET A 1 -0.74 1.98 18.86
C MET A 1 -0.07 2.68 17.70
N PHE A 2 -0.50 2.39 16.48
CA PHE A 2 0.05 3.01 15.28
C PHE A 2 -0.37 4.49 15.22
N LYS A 3 0.54 5.38 14.83
CA LYS A 3 0.29 6.83 14.77
C LYS A 3 -0.35 7.20 13.43
N THR A 4 -1.61 6.79 13.24
CA THR A 4 -2.45 7.05 12.06
C THR A 4 -2.51 8.52 11.65
N ASP A 5 -2.51 9.45 12.62
CA ASP A 5 -2.58 10.88 12.33
C ASP A 5 -1.34 11.41 11.61
N LYS A 6 -0.17 10.85 11.91
CA LYS A 6 1.11 11.21 11.27
C LYS A 6 1.18 10.73 9.81
N LEU A 7 0.51 9.61 9.52
CA LEU A 7 0.43 9.01 8.19
C LEU A 7 -0.56 9.76 7.29
N LYS A 8 -1.68 10.24 7.84
CA LYS A 8 -2.59 11.15 7.12
C LYS A 8 -1.89 12.39 6.59
N THR A 9 -1.01 13.00 7.40
CA THR A 9 -0.21 14.15 6.97
C THR A 9 0.85 13.81 5.92
N CYS A 10 1.35 12.57 5.89
CA CYS A 10 2.28 12.10 4.84
C CYS A 10 1.58 11.90 3.49
N TYR A 11 0.29 11.57 3.49
CA TYR A 11 -0.46 11.33 2.26
C TYR A 11 -0.97 12.63 1.61
N GLN A 12 -1.25 13.65 2.41
CA GLN A 12 -1.82 14.93 1.92
C GLN A 12 -0.80 15.92 1.35
N ASN A 13 0.50 15.62 1.43
CA ASN A 13 1.54 16.56 1.01
C ASN A 13 2.34 15.98 -0.17
N GLU A 14 2.21 16.62 -1.33
CA GLU A 14 2.93 16.32 -2.59
C GLU A 14 4.47 16.41 -2.43
N TYR A 15 4.96 17.02 -1.35
CA TYR A 15 6.39 17.15 -1.01
C TYR A 15 6.78 16.33 0.23
N SER A 16 6.02 15.30 0.56
CA SER A 16 6.36 14.42 1.67
C SER A 16 7.76 13.85 1.50
N SER A 17 8.58 13.97 2.55
CA SER A 17 9.92 13.41 2.54
C SER A 17 9.89 11.92 2.18
N THR A 18 10.92 11.42 1.50
CA THR A 18 11.06 9.99 1.15
C THR A 18 10.84 9.07 2.36
N MET A 19 11.17 9.54 3.57
CA MET A 19 10.91 8.84 4.83
C MET A 19 9.40 8.68 5.11
N CYS A 20 8.60 9.74 4.95
CA CYS A 20 7.13 9.70 5.13
C CYS A 20 6.47 8.69 4.18
N ILE A 21 6.94 8.67 2.94
CA ILE A 21 6.40 7.86 1.86
C ILE A 21 6.63 6.37 2.16
N LEU A 22 7.84 6.01 2.60
CA LEU A 22 8.19 4.65 2.98
C LEU A 22 7.45 4.19 4.26
N ASP A 23 7.29 5.09 5.23
CA ASP A 23 6.54 4.81 6.46
C ASP A 23 5.06 4.51 6.16
N SER A 24 4.45 5.25 5.23
CA SER A 24 3.08 4.98 4.74
C SER A 24 2.97 3.62 4.09
N TYR A 25 3.89 3.28 3.18
CA TYR A 25 3.91 1.98 2.53
C TYR A 25 3.97 0.84 3.56
N ARG A 26 4.93 0.89 4.49
CA ARG A 26 5.11 -0.14 5.53
C ARG A 26 3.88 -0.29 6.42
N TYR A 27 3.27 0.83 6.80
CA TYR A 27 2.09 0.82 7.65
C TYR A 27 0.91 0.08 7.01
N TYR A 28 0.60 0.38 5.75
CA TYR A 28 -0.52 -0.27 5.07
C TYR A 28 -0.20 -1.73 4.71
N HIS A 29 1.05 -2.04 4.42
CA HIS A 29 1.50 -3.42 4.23
C HIS A 29 1.29 -4.29 5.48
N ASP A 30 1.65 -3.76 6.67
CA ASP A 30 1.44 -4.45 7.95
C ASP A 30 -0.05 -4.70 8.21
N ILE A 31 -0.91 -3.72 7.93
CA ILE A 31 -2.36 -3.86 8.10
C ILE A 31 -2.93 -4.91 7.16
N LEU A 32 -2.55 -4.86 5.88
CA LEU A 32 -2.97 -5.83 4.88
C LEU A 32 -2.58 -7.24 5.32
N SER A 33 -1.33 -7.43 5.76
CA SER A 33 -0.83 -8.69 6.28
C SER A 33 -1.68 -9.22 7.45
N GLN A 34 -2.04 -8.35 8.41
CA GLN A 34 -2.88 -8.74 9.55
C GLN A 34 -4.30 -9.14 9.15
N LYS A 35 -4.91 -8.42 8.17
CA LYS A 35 -6.25 -8.74 7.68
C LYS A 35 -6.29 -10.05 6.93
N LEU A 36 -5.28 -10.34 6.12
CA LEU A 36 -5.14 -11.62 5.41
C LEU A 36 -5.05 -12.80 6.39
N VAL A 37 -4.25 -12.67 7.45
CA VAL A 37 -4.20 -13.68 8.51
C VAL A 37 -5.57 -13.88 9.15
N SER A 38 -6.26 -12.79 9.50
CA SER A 38 -7.59 -12.84 10.10
C SER A 38 -8.63 -13.49 9.18
N LEU A 39 -8.54 -13.23 7.86
CA LEU A 39 -9.45 -13.79 6.86
C LEU A 39 -9.21 -15.29 6.68
N ALA A 40 -7.95 -15.71 6.62
CA ALA A 40 -7.59 -17.13 6.56
C ALA A 40 -8.05 -17.90 7.81
N GLU A 41 -7.99 -17.28 8.99
CA GLU A 41 -8.51 -17.87 10.24
C GLU A 41 -10.04 -18.01 10.22
N LYS A 42 -10.77 -17.01 9.71
CA LYS A 42 -12.24 -17.05 9.60
C LYS A 42 -12.73 -17.99 8.50
N ASN A 43 -12.02 -18.04 7.37
CA ASN A 43 -12.39 -18.85 6.22
C ASN A 43 -11.14 -19.57 5.65
N PRO A 44 -10.83 -20.79 6.14
CA PRO A 44 -9.63 -21.52 5.75
C PRO A 44 -9.56 -21.91 4.28
N THR A 45 -10.67 -21.77 3.55
CA THR A 45 -10.74 -22.04 2.12
C THR A 45 -10.37 -20.82 1.27
N VAL A 46 -10.33 -19.63 1.87
CA VAL A 46 -9.82 -18.40 1.22
C VAL A 46 -8.30 -18.45 1.24
N ASN A 47 -7.72 -18.67 0.07
CA ASN A 47 -6.29 -18.75 -0.10
C ASN A 47 -5.77 -17.45 -0.70
N GLU A 48 -5.58 -16.44 0.14
CA GLU A 48 -4.91 -15.20 -0.24
C GLU A 48 -3.51 -15.15 0.38
N ASN A 49 -2.48 -15.04 -0.47
CA ASN A 49 -1.08 -14.89 -0.04
C ASN A 49 -0.63 -13.44 -0.31
N ILE A 50 0.02 -12.82 0.69
CA ILE A 50 0.58 -11.48 0.60
C ILE A 50 1.54 -11.31 -0.60
N ASP A 51 2.34 -12.33 -0.93
CA ASP A 51 3.29 -12.27 -2.06
C ASP A 51 2.58 -12.12 -3.40
N ILE A 52 1.42 -12.77 -3.56
CA ILE A 52 0.61 -12.70 -4.79
C ILE A 52 0.00 -11.30 -4.89
N ILE A 53 -0.57 -10.79 -3.81
CA ILE A 53 -1.19 -9.47 -3.77
C ILE A 53 -0.15 -8.38 -4.00
N ASP A 54 1.03 -8.46 -3.38
CA ASP A 54 2.12 -7.51 -3.59
C ASP A 54 2.56 -7.50 -5.06
N LYS A 55 2.62 -8.67 -5.70
CA LYS A 55 2.94 -8.76 -7.13
C LYS A 55 1.88 -8.07 -8.00
N GLU A 56 0.60 -8.28 -7.72
CA GLU A 56 -0.50 -7.65 -8.46
C GLU A 56 -0.48 -6.11 -8.30
N ILE A 57 -0.32 -5.62 -7.06
CA ILE A 57 -0.22 -4.19 -6.77
C ILE A 57 1.00 -3.58 -7.49
N ASN A 58 2.15 -4.24 -7.40
CA ASN A 58 3.36 -3.80 -8.09
C ASN A 58 3.17 -3.77 -9.61
N GLN A 59 2.49 -4.74 -10.21
CA GLN A 59 2.22 -4.72 -11.64
C GLN A 59 1.35 -3.53 -12.06
N ILE A 60 0.36 -3.15 -11.25
CA ILE A 60 -0.49 -1.99 -11.52
C ILE A 60 0.35 -0.71 -11.45
N CYS A 61 1.11 -0.53 -10.36
CA CYS A 61 1.83 0.71 -10.13
C CYS A 61 3.12 0.83 -10.95
N LEU A 62 3.81 -0.25 -11.31
CA LEU A 62 5.03 -0.18 -12.13
C LEU A 62 4.76 -0.05 -13.63
N THR A 63 3.50 0.14 -14.04
CA THR A 63 3.16 0.50 -15.42
C THR A 63 3.56 1.94 -15.78
N PHE A 64 3.86 2.79 -14.79
CA PHE A 64 4.38 4.13 -15.06
C PHE A 64 5.78 4.03 -15.70
N PRO A 65 6.02 4.73 -16.83
CA PRO A 65 7.31 4.71 -17.49
C PRO A 65 8.38 5.32 -16.59
N PRO A 66 9.62 4.78 -16.58
CA PRO A 66 10.70 5.34 -15.79
C PRO A 66 11.05 6.76 -16.31
N PRO A 67 11.55 7.64 -15.42
CA PRO A 67 11.93 8.99 -15.79
C PRO A 67 13.13 8.95 -16.74
N VAL A 68 13.18 9.91 -17.66
CA VAL A 68 14.29 10.04 -18.61
C VAL A 68 15.44 10.83 -17.99
N TYR A 69 15.12 11.75 -17.08
CA TYR A 69 16.08 12.64 -16.44
C TYR A 69 16.18 12.40 -14.92
N LEU A 70 17.36 12.71 -14.35
CA LEU A 70 17.65 12.46 -12.94
C LEU A 70 16.84 13.35 -11.98
N ASP A 71 16.50 14.56 -12.38
CA ASP A 71 15.71 15.51 -11.62
C ASP A 71 14.23 15.11 -11.50
N GLU A 72 13.74 14.26 -12.41
CA GLU A 72 12.39 13.66 -12.35
C GLU A 72 12.32 12.44 -11.41
N LEU A 73 13.45 11.93 -10.91
CA LEU A 73 13.50 10.68 -10.16
C LEU A 73 12.78 10.77 -8.81
N ALA A 74 12.79 11.94 -8.18
CA ALA A 74 12.05 12.19 -6.95
C ALA A 74 10.54 12.17 -7.16
N ASP A 75 10.05 12.84 -8.21
CA ASP A 75 8.63 12.89 -8.58
C ASP A 75 8.13 11.50 -9.01
N PHE A 76 8.92 10.78 -9.80
CA PHE A 76 8.61 9.39 -10.16
C PHE A 76 8.50 8.49 -8.92
N THR A 77 9.48 8.56 -8.01
CA THR A 77 9.47 7.75 -6.77
C THR A 77 8.26 8.08 -5.91
N HIS A 78 7.89 9.36 -5.83
CA HIS A 78 6.69 9.82 -5.13
C HIS A 78 5.43 9.16 -5.73
N LYS A 79 5.22 9.32 -7.04
CA LYS A 79 4.05 8.77 -7.76
C LYS A 79 3.92 7.25 -7.63
N ILE A 80 5.03 6.51 -7.79
CA ILE A 80 5.03 5.06 -7.63
C ILE A 80 4.56 4.69 -6.23
N THR A 81 5.13 5.31 -5.21
CA THR A 81 4.83 4.89 -3.84
C THR A 81 3.44 5.33 -3.39
N GLU A 82 2.97 6.50 -3.84
CA GLU A 82 1.58 6.93 -3.65
C GLU A 82 0.60 5.91 -4.24
N CYS A 83 0.85 5.45 -5.48
CA CYS A 83 0.06 4.39 -6.10
C CYS A 83 0.05 3.11 -5.24
N LEU A 84 1.22 2.64 -4.78
CA LEU A 84 1.32 1.42 -3.96
C LEU A 84 0.48 1.54 -2.69
N VAL A 85 0.57 2.68 -2.00
CA VAL A 85 -0.22 2.96 -0.80
C VAL A 85 -1.72 2.92 -1.07
N ASP A 86 -2.18 3.55 -2.14
CA ASP A 86 -3.60 3.59 -2.47
C ASP A 86 -4.16 2.23 -2.89
N GLN A 87 -3.39 1.43 -3.62
CA GLN A 87 -3.80 0.06 -3.96
C GLN A 87 -3.91 -0.83 -2.71
N MET A 88 -2.97 -0.72 -1.76
CA MET A 88 -3.07 -1.44 -0.48
C MET A 88 -4.30 -1.04 0.32
N LYS A 89 -4.61 0.26 0.40
CA LYS A 89 -5.84 0.76 1.07
C LYS A 89 -7.10 0.17 0.44
N GLN A 90 -7.22 0.20 -0.88
CA GLN A 90 -8.38 -0.39 -1.57
C GLN A 90 -8.52 -1.89 -1.30
N LYS A 91 -7.41 -2.63 -1.21
CA LYS A 91 -7.44 -4.06 -0.87
C LYS A 91 -7.86 -4.27 0.58
N ILE A 92 -7.35 -3.45 1.51
CA ILE A 92 -7.75 -3.45 2.91
C ILE A 92 -9.26 -3.22 3.05
N ASP A 93 -9.81 -2.19 2.39
CA ASP A 93 -11.23 -1.85 2.49
C ASP A 93 -12.13 -3.01 2.01
N LYS A 94 -11.75 -3.68 0.92
CA LYS A 94 -12.45 -4.88 0.43
C LYS A 94 -12.39 -6.04 1.42
N LEU A 95 -11.23 -6.27 2.05
CA LEU A 95 -11.08 -7.32 3.06
C LEU A 95 -11.91 -7.03 4.31
N ASP A 96 -12.07 -5.77 4.69
CA ASP A 96 -12.96 -5.39 5.79
C ASP A 96 -14.41 -5.72 5.48
N GLU A 97 -14.88 -5.42 4.26
CA GLU A 97 -16.21 -5.84 3.82
C GLU A 97 -16.39 -7.37 3.82
N GLU A 98 -15.33 -8.14 3.59
CA GLU A 98 -15.37 -9.62 3.65
C GLU A 98 -15.32 -10.15 5.07
N LEU A 99 -14.55 -9.52 5.96
CA LEU A 99 -14.44 -9.90 7.37
C LEU A 99 -15.68 -9.55 8.18
N ASP A 100 -16.44 -8.53 7.79
CA ASP A 100 -17.67 -8.09 8.44
C ASP A 100 -18.93 -8.84 7.96
N LYS A 101 -18.81 -9.71 6.94
CA LYS A 101 -19.88 -10.63 6.48
C LYS A 101 -19.96 -11.89 7.34
#